data_AF-A0A2W5Z587-F1
#
_entry.id   AF-A0A2W5Z587-F1
#
_cell.length_a   1.000
_cell.length_b   1.000
_cell.length_c   1.000
_cell.angle_alpha   90.00
_cell.angle_beta   90.00
_cell.angle_gamma   90.00
#
_symmetry.space_group_name_H-M   'P 1'
#
loop_
_entity.id
_entity.type
_entity.pdbx_description
1 polymer ?
#
loop_
_entity_poly.entity_id
_entity_poly.type
_entity_poly.pdbx_seq_one_letter_code
_entity_poly.pdbx_strand_id
1 'polypeptide(L)'
;MATVVGDGSGAPGEGAAVPLDRTAAPAVRTPRPRGTGPELAAMPLVVRRREEEETVVTFPALVWKEFLAGLAAFIFLLAVSIQVNAPLLQRANTAITPNPAKAPWYFLGLQELLERFPPVMAGVAFPSFVIIFMLLTPYLDRNPSRRPQDRKVAIALFTIYLCLAVCFVVIGVFFRGLAFNWDWTRILGHPGVKPAV
;
A
#
# COMPACT_ATOMS: atom_id res chain seq x y z
N MET A 1 41.51 -72.85 11.00
CA MET A 1 41.31 -74.30 11.25
C MET A 1 40.31 -74.39 12.39
N ALA A 2 39.08 -74.88 12.26
CA ALA A 2 38.56 -75.93 11.39
C ALA A 2 37.17 -75.57 10.85
N THR A 3 36.95 -76.02 9.62
CA THR A 3 35.70 -76.17 8.88
C THR A 3 34.96 -77.39 9.39
N VAL A 4 33.64 -77.31 9.59
CA VAL A 4 32.73 -78.43 9.29
C VAL A 4 31.52 -77.90 8.53
N VAL A 5 31.50 -78.31 7.26
CA VAL A 5 30.41 -78.29 6.29
C VAL A 5 29.39 -79.35 6.68
N GLY A 6 28.10 -79.03 6.54
CA GLY A 6 26.99 -79.98 6.59
C GLY A 6 25.77 -79.37 5.92
N ASP A 7 25.65 -79.66 4.64
CA ASP A 7 24.65 -79.19 3.68
C ASP A 7 23.37 -80.05 3.69
N GLY A 8 22.25 -79.44 3.30
CA GLY A 8 21.12 -80.13 2.65
C GLY A 8 19.83 -80.28 3.46
N SER A 9 18.88 -79.34 3.30
CA SER A 9 17.70 -79.54 2.43
C SER A 9 16.53 -78.57 2.73
N GLY A 10 16.30 -77.62 1.82
CA GLY A 10 14.99 -77.19 1.29
C GLY A 10 14.00 -76.39 2.15
N ALA A 11 13.97 -75.05 1.97
CA ALA A 11 12.76 -74.21 1.83
C ALA A 11 13.11 -72.70 1.70
N PRO A 12 12.48 -71.94 0.78
CA PRO A 12 12.34 -70.48 0.97
C PRO A 12 10.88 -69.99 0.82
N GLY A 13 10.58 -68.88 1.52
CA GLY A 13 9.39 -68.03 1.31
C GLY A 13 8.41 -68.05 2.49
N GLU A 14 8.64 -67.29 3.57
CA GLU A 14 8.20 -65.89 3.79
C GLU A 14 6.70 -65.60 3.57
N GLY A 15 6.05 -65.07 4.63
CA GLY A 15 5.03 -64.03 4.46
C GLY A 15 3.67 -64.21 5.16
N ALA A 16 3.55 -63.62 6.35
CA ALA A 16 2.38 -62.95 6.93
C ALA A 16 1.15 -63.78 7.41
N ALA A 17 0.95 -63.76 8.74
CA ALA A 17 -0.29 -64.11 9.42
C ALA A 17 -1.13 -62.86 9.77
N VAL A 18 -2.45 -63.01 9.69
CA VAL A 18 -3.54 -62.12 10.14
C VAL A 18 -4.35 -62.95 11.18
N PRO A 19 -5.25 -62.43 12.06
CA PRO A 19 -5.59 -61.08 12.56
C PRO A 19 -5.58 -61.00 14.13
N LEU A 20 -5.91 -59.85 14.73
CA LEU A 20 -7.10 -59.67 15.60
C LEU A 20 -7.08 -58.38 16.44
N ASP A 21 -8.26 -57.77 16.47
CA ASP A 21 -8.76 -56.65 17.25
C ASP A 21 -8.47 -56.75 18.77
N ARG A 22 -8.12 -55.62 19.41
CA ARG A 22 -8.20 -55.39 20.86
C ARG A 22 -8.05 -53.91 21.23
N THR A 23 -9.19 -53.32 21.59
CA THR A 23 -9.44 -52.53 22.81
C THR A 23 -8.50 -51.37 23.20
N ALA A 24 -9.12 -50.19 23.30
CA ALA A 24 -8.59 -48.94 23.85
C ALA A 24 -7.91 -49.09 25.23
N ALA A 25 -6.77 -48.40 25.40
CA ALA A 25 -6.05 -48.23 26.66
C ALA A 25 -6.26 -46.79 27.23
N PRO A 26 -6.16 -46.59 28.55
CA PRO A 26 -6.78 -45.47 29.26
C PRO A 26 -5.98 -44.17 29.20
N ALA A 27 -6.68 -43.03 29.22
CA ALA A 27 -6.10 -41.70 29.33
C ALA A 27 -5.45 -41.50 30.71
N VAL A 28 -4.13 -41.31 30.74
CA VAL A 28 -3.37 -40.92 31.94
C VAL A 28 -3.68 -39.45 32.25
N ARG A 29 -4.42 -39.20 33.34
CA ARG A 29 -4.56 -37.86 33.93
C ARG A 29 -3.28 -37.51 34.69
N THR A 30 -2.53 -36.52 34.21
CA THR A 30 -1.43 -35.92 34.99
C THR A 30 -1.99 -34.99 36.08
N PRO A 31 -1.42 -34.99 37.30
CA PRO A 31 -1.88 -34.08 38.37
C PRO A 31 -1.46 -32.64 38.06
N ARG A 32 -2.40 -31.70 38.18
CA ARG A 32 -2.10 -30.25 38.13
C ARG A 32 -1.45 -29.84 39.45
N PRO A 33 -0.23 -29.28 39.46
CA PRO A 33 0.34 -28.75 40.69
C PRO A 33 -0.42 -27.46 41.08
N ARG A 34 -1.00 -27.46 42.28
CA ARG A 34 -1.43 -26.24 42.96
C ARG A 34 -0.18 -25.56 43.50
N GLY A 35 0.36 -24.60 42.76
CA GLY A 35 1.42 -23.71 43.22
C GLY A 35 0.83 -22.39 43.70
N THR A 36 0.88 -22.15 45.01
CA THR A 36 0.79 -20.81 45.62
C THR A 36 2.21 -20.26 45.70
N GLY A 37 2.55 -19.27 44.86
CA GLY A 37 3.89 -18.66 44.78
C GLY A 37 4.01 -17.74 43.56
N PRO A 38 5.06 -16.90 43.43
CA PRO A 38 5.14 -15.72 42.57
C PRO A 38 5.29 -16.02 41.06
N GLU A 39 4.54 -16.99 40.56
CA GLU A 39 4.51 -17.42 39.15
C GLU A 39 3.59 -16.54 38.28
N LEU A 40 3.05 -15.45 38.83
CA LEU A 40 2.38 -14.39 38.07
C LEU A 40 3.36 -13.42 37.39
N ALA A 41 4.68 -13.57 37.60
CA ALA A 41 5.71 -12.72 37.01
C ALA A 41 6.28 -13.25 35.69
N ALA A 42 5.90 -14.45 35.25
CA ALA A 42 6.23 -14.93 33.91
C ALA A 42 4.99 -14.76 33.02
N MET A 43 4.77 -13.55 32.52
CA MET A 43 3.96 -13.42 31.32
C MET A 43 4.62 -14.29 30.25
N PRO A 44 3.93 -15.27 29.63
CA PRO A 44 4.35 -15.74 28.33
C PRO A 44 3.95 -14.61 27.38
N LEU A 45 4.70 -13.51 27.43
CA LEU A 45 4.93 -12.68 26.27
C LEU A 45 5.64 -13.60 25.30
N VAL A 46 4.85 -14.42 24.60
CA VAL A 46 5.18 -14.88 23.28
C VAL A 46 5.23 -13.60 22.46
N VAL A 47 6.34 -12.88 22.62
CA VAL A 47 6.94 -12.04 21.60
C VAL A 47 7.12 -13.03 20.48
N ARG A 48 6.09 -13.11 19.64
CA ARG A 48 6.15 -13.80 18.37
C ARG A 48 7.46 -13.32 17.77
N ARG A 49 8.44 -14.22 17.70
CA ARG A 49 9.73 -14.00 17.09
C ARG A 49 9.44 -13.55 15.66
N ARG A 50 9.24 -12.25 15.48
CA ARG A 50 9.51 -11.55 14.25
C ARG A 50 10.99 -11.80 14.13
N GLU A 51 11.37 -12.72 13.24
CA GLU A 51 12.75 -13.00 12.88
C GLU A 51 13.52 -11.70 13.02
N GLU A 52 14.52 -11.71 13.89
CA GLU A 52 15.52 -10.67 14.11
C GLU A 52 15.50 -9.64 12.96
N GLU A 53 14.61 -8.64 13.03
CA GLU A 53 14.71 -7.49 12.15
C GLU A 53 16.05 -6.90 12.55
N GLU A 54 17.03 -6.99 11.64
CA GLU A 54 18.37 -6.47 11.83
C GLU A 54 18.25 -4.97 12.07
N THR A 55 18.00 -4.60 13.33
CA THR A 55 17.69 -3.25 13.75
C THR A 55 19.03 -2.58 14.01
N VAL A 56 19.38 -1.66 13.12
CA VAL A 56 20.60 -0.87 13.24
C VAL A 56 20.29 0.38 14.04
N VAL A 57 21.24 0.83 14.85
CA VAL A 57 21.12 2.09 15.59
C VAL A 57 20.86 3.23 14.60
N THR A 58 19.81 4.01 14.87
CA THR A 58 19.32 5.09 14.02
C THR A 58 20.41 6.11 13.69
N PHE A 59 21.24 6.42 14.68
CA PHE A 59 22.44 7.23 14.54
C PHE A 59 23.69 6.33 14.54
N PRO A 60 24.63 6.46 13.60
CA PRO A 60 24.67 7.42 12.49
C PRO A 60 24.02 6.91 11.19
N ALA A 61 23.64 5.63 11.12
CA ALA A 61 23.37 4.94 9.87
C ALA A 61 22.12 5.45 9.11
N LEU A 62 21.03 5.76 9.80
CA LEU A 62 19.82 6.30 9.16
C LEU A 62 19.97 7.80 8.87
N VAL A 63 20.48 8.56 9.83
CA VAL A 63 20.68 10.01 9.72
C VAL A 63 21.54 10.37 8.52
N TRP A 64 22.61 9.61 8.25
CA TRP A 64 23.46 9.84 7.09
C TRP A 64 22.73 9.59 5.76
N LYS A 65 21.90 8.55 5.68
CA LYS A 65 21.09 8.24 4.49
C LYS A 65 20.03 9.30 4.23
N GLU A 66 19.32 9.73 5.27
CA GLU A 66 18.31 10.78 5.19
C GLU A 66 18.92 12.14 4.82
N PHE A 67 20.08 12.48 5.41
CA PHE A 67 20.82 13.68 5.04
C PHE A 67 21.24 13.66 3.57
N LEU A 68 21.76 12.53 3.07
CA LEU A 68 22.16 12.40 1.68
C LEU A 68 20.96 12.46 0.72
N ALA A 69 19.84 11.84 1.07
CA ALA A 69 18.60 11.92 0.31
C ALA A 69 18.03 13.35 0.30
N GLY A 70 18.07 14.05 1.45
CA GLY A 70 17.66 15.45 1.57
C GLY A 70 18.55 16.38 0.76
N LEU A 71 19.87 16.18 0.78
CA LEU A 71 20.81 16.94 -0.03
C LEU A 71 20.58 16.71 -1.53
N ALA A 72 20.34 15.46 -1.94
CA ALA A 72 20.01 15.13 -3.32
C ALA A 72 18.69 15.80 -3.76
N ALA A 73 17.65 15.78 -2.92
CA ALA A 73 16.39 16.47 -3.19
C ALA A 73 16.57 17.99 -3.28
N PHE A 74 17.39 18.58 -2.41
CA PHE A 74 17.71 20.01 -2.43
C PHE A 74 18.43 20.42 -3.71
N ILE A 75 19.47 19.68 -4.11
CA ILE A 75 20.20 19.92 -5.36
C ILE A 75 19.26 19.75 -6.56
N PHE A 76 18.40 18.73 -6.56
CA PHE A 76 17.41 18.52 -7.61
C PHE A 76 16.45 19.72 -7.73
N LEU A 77 15.89 20.20 -6.62
CA LEU A 77 14.99 21.35 -6.62
C LEU A 77 15.70 22.64 -7.05
N LEU A 78 16.95 22.85 -6.65
CA LEU A 78 17.77 23.98 -7.13
C LEU A 78 18.02 23.91 -8.63
N ALA A 79 18.39 22.74 -9.15
CA ALA A 79 18.58 22.53 -10.58
C ALA A 79 17.29 22.78 -11.37
N VAL A 80 16.14 22.33 -10.87
CA VAL A 80 14.85 22.64 -11.51
C VAL A 80 14.55 24.15 -11.45
N SER A 81 14.82 24.80 -10.32
CA SER A 81 14.57 26.25 -10.13
C SER A 81 15.38 27.13 -11.09
N ILE A 82 16.65 26.78 -11.32
CA ILE A 82 17.53 27.53 -12.23
C ILE A 82 17.11 27.32 -13.69
N GLN A 83 16.65 26.12 -14.05
CA GLN A 83 16.32 25.77 -15.44
C GLN A 83 14.90 26.21 -15.83
N VAL A 84 13.96 26.22 -14.88
CA VAL A 84 12.54 26.51 -15.11
C VAL A 84 12.18 27.87 -14.53
N ASN A 85 12.15 28.89 -15.38
CA ASN A 85 11.69 30.21 -14.98
C ASN A 85 10.20 30.21 -14.66
N ALA A 86 9.84 30.63 -13.44
CA ALA A 86 8.47 30.92 -13.04
C ALA A 86 8.14 32.39 -13.36
N PRO A 87 7.39 32.70 -14.44
CA PRO A 87 7.05 34.08 -14.75
C PRO A 87 6.16 34.64 -13.64
N LEU A 88 6.56 35.79 -13.09
CA LEU A 88 5.76 36.51 -12.11
C LEU A 88 4.56 37.16 -12.80
N LEU A 89 3.38 37.04 -12.20
CA LEU A 89 2.19 37.78 -12.63
C LEU A 89 2.29 39.25 -12.22
N GLN A 90 1.44 40.09 -12.81
CA GLN A 90 1.29 41.48 -12.42
C GLN A 90 0.97 41.61 -10.92
N ARG A 91 1.33 42.76 -10.34
CA ARG A 91 1.01 43.09 -8.95
C ARG A 91 -0.48 42.92 -8.71
N ALA A 92 -0.84 42.30 -7.59
CA ALA A 92 -2.24 42.03 -7.25
C ALA A 92 -3.09 43.32 -7.31
N ASN A 93 -4.18 43.25 -8.07
CA ASN A 93 -5.15 44.33 -8.20
C ASN A 93 -6.52 43.79 -7.78
N THR A 94 -7.14 44.39 -6.77
CA THR A 94 -8.45 43.97 -6.25
C THR A 94 -9.60 44.31 -7.20
N ALA A 95 -9.42 45.23 -8.14
CA ALA A 95 -10.44 45.65 -9.10
C ALA A 95 -10.54 44.74 -10.34
N ILE A 96 -9.55 43.87 -10.59
CA ILE A 96 -9.49 43.03 -11.78
C ILE A 96 -9.16 41.60 -11.38
N THR A 97 -10.07 40.66 -11.64
CA THR A 97 -9.80 39.23 -11.51
C THR A 97 -9.15 38.71 -12.79
N PRO A 98 -7.92 38.17 -12.75
CA PRO A 98 -7.27 37.62 -13.93
C PRO A 98 -8.04 36.41 -14.46
N ASN A 99 -8.35 36.44 -15.76
CA ASN A 99 -8.91 35.32 -16.51
C ASN A 99 -7.83 34.83 -17.50
N PRO A 100 -7.27 33.62 -17.36
CA PRO A 100 -7.68 32.51 -16.49
C PRO A 100 -7.01 32.50 -15.10
N ALA A 101 -7.80 32.20 -14.07
CA ALA A 101 -7.31 31.95 -12.71
C ALA A 101 -6.80 30.50 -12.59
N LYS A 102 -5.58 30.26 -13.07
CA LYS A 102 -4.93 28.94 -13.00
C LYS A 102 -4.46 28.65 -11.56
N ALA A 103 -4.98 27.61 -10.91
CA ALA A 103 -4.40 27.13 -9.64
C ALA A 103 -3.18 26.25 -9.92
N PRO A 104 -2.32 26.07 -8.91
CA PRO A 104 -1.28 25.06 -8.98
C PRO A 104 -1.84 23.64 -9.19
N TRP A 105 -1.03 22.79 -9.80
CA TRP A 105 -1.40 21.46 -10.30
C TRP A 105 -1.99 20.52 -9.24
N TYR A 106 -1.59 20.65 -7.97
CA TYR A 106 -2.14 19.86 -6.86
C TYR A 106 -3.56 20.27 -6.46
N PHE A 107 -4.01 21.46 -6.86
CA PHE A 107 -5.40 21.92 -6.70
C PHE A 107 -6.25 21.78 -7.96
N LEU A 108 -5.70 21.23 -9.04
CA LEU A 108 -6.38 21.15 -10.33
C LEU A 108 -7.71 20.39 -10.25
N GLY A 109 -7.76 19.29 -9.49
CA GLY A 109 -8.99 18.53 -9.26
C GLY A 109 -10.03 19.31 -8.46
N LEU A 110 -9.59 20.12 -7.48
CA LEU A 110 -10.49 21.02 -6.74
C LEU A 110 -11.04 22.13 -7.65
N GLN A 111 -10.24 22.63 -8.59
CA GLN A 111 -10.70 23.60 -9.58
C GLN A 111 -11.75 23.04 -10.52
N GLU A 112 -11.58 21.83 -11.05
CA GLU A 112 -12.62 21.17 -11.86
C GLU A 112 -13.94 21.07 -11.11
N LEU A 113 -13.85 20.77 -9.81
CA LEU A 113 -15.00 20.64 -8.96
C LEU A 113 -15.71 21.99 -8.74
N LEU A 114 -14.94 23.09 -8.58
CA LEU A 114 -15.48 24.45 -8.46
C LEU A 114 -16.09 24.98 -9.77
N GLU A 115 -15.62 24.52 -10.93
CA GLU A 115 -16.21 24.89 -12.22
C GLU A 115 -17.57 24.22 -12.43
N ARG A 116 -17.75 22.99 -11.91
CA ARG A 116 -18.95 22.18 -12.17
C ARG A 116 -19.99 22.21 -11.05
N PHE A 117 -19.59 22.47 -9.82
CA PHE A 117 -20.46 22.36 -8.64
C PHE A 117 -20.53 23.65 -7.82
N PRO A 118 -21.57 23.82 -6.98
CA PRO A 118 -21.65 24.94 -6.05
C PRO A 118 -20.40 25.06 -5.16
N PRO A 119 -19.90 26.28 -4.87
CA PRO A 119 -18.64 26.48 -4.16
C PRO A 119 -18.55 25.80 -2.79
N VAL A 120 -19.66 25.75 -2.05
CA VAL A 120 -19.71 25.09 -0.73
C VAL A 120 -19.51 23.58 -0.87
N MET A 121 -20.12 22.96 -1.87
CA MET A 121 -20.00 21.53 -2.07
C MET A 121 -18.61 21.15 -2.56
N ALA A 122 -18.09 21.88 -3.55
CA ALA A 122 -16.78 21.66 -4.14
C ALA A 122 -15.62 22.00 -3.17
N GLY A 123 -15.69 23.13 -2.49
CA GLY A 123 -14.61 23.62 -1.63
C GLY A 123 -14.60 23.03 -0.22
N VAL A 124 -15.76 22.65 0.33
CA VAL A 124 -15.88 22.22 1.73
C VAL A 124 -16.34 20.78 1.84
N ALA A 125 -17.48 20.41 1.25
CA ALA A 125 -18.10 19.10 1.48
C ALA A 125 -17.24 17.95 0.94
N PHE A 126 -16.81 18.01 -0.33
CA PHE A 126 -16.00 16.96 -0.95
C PHE A 126 -14.61 16.79 -0.30
N PRO A 127 -13.81 17.86 -0.07
CA PRO A 127 -12.53 17.71 0.63
C PRO A 127 -12.70 17.15 2.05
N SER A 128 -13.72 17.62 2.79
CA SER A 128 -14.01 17.10 4.13
C SER A 128 -14.37 15.62 4.09
N PHE A 129 -15.18 15.19 3.11
CA PHE A 129 -15.52 13.78 2.93
C PHE A 129 -14.27 12.92 2.67
N VAL A 130 -13.35 13.36 1.83
CA VAL A 130 -12.09 12.64 1.56
C VAL A 130 -11.25 12.52 2.83
N ILE A 131 -11.10 13.61 3.60
CA ILE A 131 -10.35 13.60 4.86
C ILE A 131 -10.98 12.63 5.87
N ILE A 132 -12.30 12.68 6.04
CA ILE A 132 -13.04 11.79 6.92
C ILE A 132 -12.85 10.33 6.48
N PHE A 133 -12.98 10.03 5.20
CA PHE A 133 -12.74 8.69 4.67
C PHE A 133 -11.31 8.20 4.94
N MET A 134 -10.32 9.08 4.81
CA MET A 134 -8.92 8.76 5.11
C MET A 134 -8.71 8.49 6.61
N LEU A 135 -9.39 9.24 7.48
CA LEU A 135 -9.38 9.01 8.93
C LEU A 135 -10.09 7.70 9.32
N LEU A 136 -11.15 7.32 8.60
CA LEU A 136 -11.88 6.07 8.80
C LEU A 136 -11.17 4.85 8.20
N THR A 137 -10.20 5.05 7.30
CA THR A 137 -9.46 3.96 6.63
C THR A 137 -8.90 2.90 7.59
N PRO A 138 -8.22 3.23 8.72
CA PRO A 138 -7.74 2.21 9.66
C PRO A 138 -8.86 1.40 10.34
N TYR A 139 -10.08 1.93 10.42
CA TYR A 139 -11.22 1.24 11.02
C TYR A 139 -12.00 0.40 10.00
N LEU A 140 -11.99 0.82 8.73
CA LEU A 140 -12.67 0.12 7.65
C LEU A 140 -11.85 -1.09 7.15
N ASP A 141 -10.53 -1.04 7.25
CA ASP A 141 -9.69 -2.20 6.95
C ASP A 141 -9.61 -3.17 8.13
N ARG A 142 -10.42 -4.24 8.05
CA ARG A 142 -10.49 -5.29 9.07
C ARG A 142 -9.52 -6.46 8.83
N ASN A 143 -8.52 -6.31 7.94
CA ASN A 143 -7.62 -7.41 7.62
C ASN A 143 -6.72 -7.78 8.82
N PRO A 144 -6.68 -9.07 9.25
CA PRO A 144 -5.87 -9.49 10.40
C PRO A 144 -4.37 -9.49 10.14
N SER A 145 -3.94 -9.51 8.86
CA SER A 145 -2.53 -9.45 8.47
C SER A 145 -2.15 -8.07 7.93
N ARG A 146 -0.98 -7.56 8.34
CA ARG A 146 -0.41 -6.31 7.79
C ARG A 146 0.56 -6.54 6.64
N ARG A 147 0.82 -7.80 6.27
CA ARG A 147 1.77 -8.14 5.20
C ARG A 147 1.20 -7.68 3.85
N PRO A 148 2.00 -7.04 2.98
CA PRO A 148 1.53 -6.58 1.67
C PRO A 148 0.94 -7.72 0.80
N GLN A 149 1.51 -8.92 0.92
CA GLN A 149 1.10 -10.12 0.18
C GLN A 149 -0.33 -10.57 0.53
N ASP A 150 -0.81 -10.25 1.73
CA ASP A 150 -2.15 -10.63 2.21
C ASP A 150 -3.19 -9.55 1.92
N ARG A 151 -2.78 -8.38 1.39
CA ARG A 151 -3.63 -7.19 1.14
C ARG A 151 -3.69 -6.82 -0.34
N LYS A 152 -3.55 -7.79 -1.24
CA LYS A 152 -3.48 -7.59 -2.71
C LYS A 152 -4.66 -6.76 -3.25
N VAL A 153 -5.88 -7.00 -2.76
CA VAL A 153 -7.07 -6.25 -3.20
C VAL A 153 -7.01 -4.78 -2.77
N ALA A 154 -6.69 -4.51 -1.51
CA ALA A 154 -6.58 -3.14 -1.01
C ALA A 154 -5.45 -2.37 -1.70
N ILE A 155 -4.30 -3.03 -1.92
CA ILE A 155 -3.17 -2.45 -2.66
C ILE A 155 -3.57 -2.19 -4.10
N ALA A 156 -4.21 -3.14 -4.79
CA ALA A 156 -4.65 -2.97 -6.18
C ALA A 156 -5.64 -1.81 -6.33
N LEU A 157 -6.65 -1.72 -5.46
CA LEU A 157 -7.61 -0.61 -5.46
C LEU A 157 -6.92 0.74 -5.21
N PHE A 158 -5.98 0.81 -4.26
CA PHE A 158 -5.22 2.02 -4.00
C PHE A 158 -4.31 2.40 -5.18
N THR A 159 -3.68 1.42 -5.83
CA THR A 159 -2.88 1.64 -7.04
C THR A 159 -3.74 2.14 -8.19
N ILE A 160 -4.90 1.54 -8.44
CA ILE A 160 -5.86 2.01 -9.46
C ILE A 160 -6.28 3.45 -9.16
N TYR A 161 -6.61 3.76 -7.90
CA TYR A 161 -6.92 5.12 -7.48
C TYR A 161 -5.78 6.09 -7.78
N LEU A 162 -4.53 5.76 -7.44
CA LEU A 162 -3.37 6.60 -7.73
C LEU A 162 -3.15 6.79 -9.24
N CYS A 163 -3.28 5.72 -10.03
CA CYS A 163 -3.18 5.83 -11.50
C CYS A 163 -4.27 6.75 -12.06
N LEU A 164 -5.52 6.60 -11.63
CA LEU A 164 -6.61 7.48 -12.05
C LEU A 164 -6.38 8.94 -11.62
N ALA A 165 -5.90 9.17 -10.40
CA ALA A 165 -5.60 10.50 -9.89
C ALA A 165 -4.49 11.18 -10.72
N VAL A 166 -3.40 10.46 -11.03
CA VAL A 166 -2.32 10.97 -11.89
C VAL A 166 -2.83 11.20 -13.31
N CYS A 167 -3.59 10.27 -13.88
CA CYS A 167 -4.20 10.45 -15.20
C CYS A 167 -5.07 11.70 -15.25
N PHE A 168 -5.93 11.94 -14.26
CA PHE A 168 -6.77 13.14 -14.21
C PHE A 168 -5.95 14.43 -14.08
N VAL A 169 -4.84 14.43 -13.33
CA VAL A 169 -3.94 15.59 -13.27
C VAL A 169 -3.29 15.85 -14.63
N VAL A 170 -2.74 14.82 -15.29
CA VAL A 170 -2.13 14.95 -16.62
C VAL A 170 -3.15 15.47 -17.63
N ILE A 171 -4.34 14.85 -17.65
CA ILE A 171 -5.47 15.23 -18.48
C ILE A 171 -5.83 16.71 -18.26
N GLY A 172 -6.05 17.12 -17.00
CA GLY A 172 -6.39 18.50 -16.66
C GLY A 172 -5.28 19.51 -16.96
N VAL A 173 -4.00 19.13 -16.92
CA VAL A 173 -2.89 20.06 -17.21
C VAL A 173 -2.74 20.29 -18.71
N PHE A 174 -2.82 19.24 -19.51
CA PHE A 174 -2.46 19.30 -20.94
C PHE A 174 -3.65 19.47 -21.90
N PHE A 175 -4.87 19.06 -21.51
CA PHE A 175 -6.02 19.01 -22.44
C PHE A 175 -7.05 20.12 -22.21
N ARG A 176 -6.77 21.12 -21.34
CA ARG A 176 -7.66 22.28 -21.14
C ARG A 176 -7.63 23.27 -22.32
N GLY A 177 -8.81 23.83 -22.62
CA GLY A 177 -9.08 24.73 -23.75
C GLY A 177 -8.94 26.22 -23.43
N LEU A 178 -9.56 27.07 -24.26
CA LEU A 178 -9.58 28.53 -24.07
C LEU A 178 -10.26 28.89 -22.73
N ALA A 179 -9.73 29.92 -22.06
CA ALA A 179 -10.14 30.31 -20.70
C ALA A 179 -10.02 29.19 -19.63
N PHE A 180 -9.18 28.18 -19.89
CA PHE A 180 -8.88 27.07 -18.97
C PHE A 180 -10.08 26.17 -18.65
N ASN A 181 -11.12 26.20 -19.49
CA ASN A 181 -12.25 25.28 -19.39
C ASN A 181 -11.89 23.91 -20.00
N TRP A 182 -12.53 22.87 -19.50
CA TRP A 182 -12.42 21.53 -20.05
C TRP A 182 -13.16 21.42 -21.40
N ASP A 183 -12.44 21.07 -22.47
CA ASP A 183 -13.00 20.94 -23.81
C ASP A 183 -13.02 19.47 -24.28
N TRP A 184 -14.16 18.80 -24.05
CA TRP A 184 -14.40 17.42 -24.48
C TRP A 184 -14.24 17.21 -26.00
N THR A 185 -14.34 18.28 -26.81
CA THR A 185 -14.27 18.15 -28.27
C THR A 185 -12.87 17.80 -28.78
N ARG A 186 -11.82 18.08 -28.00
CA ARG A 186 -10.44 17.68 -28.34
C ARG A 186 -10.17 16.19 -28.17
N ILE A 187 -10.97 15.49 -27.36
CA ILE A 187 -10.82 14.05 -27.08
C ILE A 187 -11.86 13.25 -27.86
N LEU A 188 -13.10 13.73 -27.90
CA LEU A 188 -14.22 13.02 -28.53
C LEU A 188 -14.47 13.46 -29.98
N GLY A 189 -13.74 14.46 -30.47
CA GLY A 189 -14.01 15.12 -31.76
C GLY A 189 -15.20 16.08 -31.68
N HIS A 190 -15.27 17.04 -32.59
CA HIS A 190 -16.44 17.91 -32.71
C HIS A 190 -17.64 17.09 -33.19
N PRO A 191 -18.75 17.00 -32.44
CA PRO A 191 -19.98 16.41 -32.95
C PRO A 191 -20.58 17.38 -33.98
N GLY A 192 -20.20 17.24 -35.25
CA GLY A 192 -20.88 17.92 -36.36
C GLY A 192 -20.00 18.55 -37.45
N VAL A 193 -18.67 18.55 -37.36
CA VAL A 193 -17.83 19.05 -38.47
C VAL A 193 -17.16 17.87 -39.15
N LYS A 194 -17.73 17.43 -40.27
CA LYS A 194 -16.99 16.58 -41.22
C LYS A 194 -15.83 17.42 -41.77
N PRO A 195 -14.59 16.90 -41.85
CA PRO A 195 -13.52 17.61 -42.52
C PRO A 195 -13.96 17.90 -43.95
N ALA A 196 -14.02 19.18 -44.30
CA ALA A 196 -14.19 19.57 -45.69
C ALA A 196 -12.96 19.07 -46.44
N VAL A 197 -13.22 18.30 -47.50
CA VAL A 197 -12.23 17.85 -48.49
C VAL A 197 -11.47 19.06 -49.03
#